data_AF-A0A1Q9TMU6-F1
#
_entry.id   AF-A0A1Q9TMU6-F1
#
_cell.length_a   1.000
_cell.length_b   1.000
_cell.length_c   1.000
_cell.angle_alpha   90.00
_cell.angle_beta   90.00
_cell.angle_gamma   90.00
#
_symmetry.space_group_name_H-M   'P 1'
#
loop_
_entity.id
_entity.type
_entity.pdbx_description
1 polymer ?
#
loop_
_entity_poly.entity_id
_entity_poly.type
_entity_poly.pdbx_seq_one_letter_code
_entity_poly.pdbx_strand_id
1 'polypeptide(L)'
;MAKKKTAAERRRRAAEMREQRVKLERRRKILNIAGVSAAAALVLGLLAFAVFMEIRSRIISGLEEFEVGSYQHVDVGERVDYAQSPPVGGDHWAYWQNCGVYPEAVTPELGVHSLEHGAVWINYAPDLEQDQVDALVDMYSPGDYLLIAPRDGLEAPIVASSWGRQITAETADDEALQRFVTLYERGTDVPEPGAACSGAISATEPVVEEGLETGDTSFLGGDAPMDDGSGAGADDAAGADDAAASDAPAEE
;
A
#
# COMPACT_ATOMS: atom_id res chain seq x y z
N MET A 1 -45.99 -59.99 -53.65
CA MET A 1 -45.82 -58.54 -53.38
C MET A 1 -45.49 -58.18 -51.91
N ALA A 2 -45.14 -59.13 -51.03
CA ALA A 2 -44.89 -58.86 -49.61
C ALA A 2 -43.47 -58.31 -49.28
N LYS A 3 -42.45 -58.60 -50.11
CA LYS A 3 -41.05 -58.15 -49.88
C LYS A 3 -40.79 -56.65 -50.13
N LYS A 4 -41.63 -55.95 -50.91
CA LYS A 4 -41.46 -54.52 -51.22
C LYS A 4 -41.98 -53.59 -50.09
N LYS A 5 -43.00 -54.00 -49.33
CA LYS A 5 -43.55 -53.19 -48.21
C LYS A 5 -42.53 -53.00 -47.08
N THR A 6 -41.74 -54.02 -46.77
CA THR A 6 -40.71 -53.97 -45.70
C THR A 6 -39.49 -53.09 -46.04
N ALA A 7 -39.16 -52.93 -47.33
CA ALA A 7 -38.07 -52.05 -47.75
C ALA A 7 -38.45 -50.55 -47.66
N ALA A 8 -39.69 -50.21 -47.98
CA ALA A 8 -40.20 -48.84 -47.88
C ALA A 8 -40.31 -48.37 -46.41
N GLU A 9 -40.80 -49.22 -45.52
CA GLU A 9 -40.89 -48.92 -44.07
C GLU A 9 -39.51 -48.70 -43.44
N ARG A 10 -38.50 -49.50 -43.81
CA ARG A 10 -37.10 -49.29 -43.35
C ARG A 10 -36.53 -47.96 -43.82
N ARG A 11 -36.84 -47.54 -45.05
CA ARG A 11 -36.41 -46.23 -45.58
C ARG A 11 -37.11 -45.08 -44.84
N ARG A 12 -38.39 -45.21 -44.52
CA ARG A 12 -39.14 -44.19 -43.75
C ARG A 12 -38.59 -44.05 -42.33
N ARG A 13 -38.40 -45.17 -41.62
CA ARG A 13 -37.77 -45.16 -40.29
C ARG A 13 -36.34 -44.60 -40.32
N ALA A 14 -35.55 -44.92 -41.35
CA ALA A 14 -34.23 -44.35 -41.52
C ALA A 14 -34.27 -42.84 -41.78
N ALA A 15 -35.25 -42.33 -42.53
CA ALA A 15 -35.46 -40.90 -42.77
C ALA A 15 -35.91 -40.17 -41.49
N GLU A 16 -36.89 -40.73 -40.75
CA GLU A 16 -37.36 -40.20 -39.46
C GLU A 16 -36.22 -40.15 -38.43
N MET A 17 -35.40 -41.21 -38.31
CA MET A 17 -34.24 -41.24 -37.44
C MET A 17 -33.15 -40.24 -37.85
N ARG A 18 -32.93 -40.04 -39.16
CA ARG A 18 -32.00 -39.02 -39.66
C ARG A 18 -32.50 -37.61 -39.34
N GLU A 19 -33.79 -37.34 -39.52
CA GLU A 19 -34.40 -36.04 -39.19
C GLU A 19 -34.32 -35.75 -37.69
N GLN A 20 -34.60 -36.75 -36.84
CA GLN A 20 -34.44 -36.63 -35.38
C GLN A 20 -32.99 -36.37 -34.98
N ARG A 21 -32.01 -37.08 -35.58
CA ARG A 21 -30.58 -36.83 -35.36
C ARG A 21 -30.19 -35.41 -35.76
N VAL A 22 -30.60 -34.94 -36.93
CA VAL A 22 -30.33 -33.57 -37.39
C VAL A 22 -30.95 -32.53 -36.46
N LYS A 23 -32.18 -32.74 -35.97
CA LYS A 23 -32.84 -31.84 -34.99
C LYS A 23 -32.09 -31.81 -33.65
N LEU A 24 -31.68 -32.97 -33.13
CA LEU A 24 -30.91 -33.07 -31.89
C LEU A 24 -29.52 -32.45 -32.03
N GLU A 25 -28.83 -32.67 -33.15
CA GLU A 25 -27.54 -32.05 -33.44
C GLU A 25 -27.66 -30.53 -33.54
N ARG A 26 -28.69 -30.00 -34.21
CA ARG A 26 -28.96 -28.56 -34.27
C ARG A 26 -29.24 -27.99 -32.89
N ARG A 27 -30.11 -28.63 -32.09
CA ARG A 27 -30.42 -28.19 -30.72
C ARG A 27 -29.17 -28.23 -29.84
N ARG A 28 -28.36 -29.29 -29.92
CA ARG A 28 -27.10 -29.39 -29.17
C ARG A 28 -26.10 -28.32 -29.59
N LYS A 29 -25.96 -28.03 -30.89
CA LYS A 29 -25.11 -26.94 -31.38
C LYS A 29 -25.58 -25.58 -30.86
N ILE A 30 -26.89 -25.30 -30.91
CA ILE A 30 -27.46 -24.06 -30.38
C ILE A 30 -27.20 -23.94 -28.88
N LEU A 31 -27.47 -25.00 -28.10
CA LEU A 31 -27.23 -25.01 -26.66
C LEU A 31 -25.75 -24.82 -26.32
N ASN A 32 -24.85 -25.45 -27.07
CA ASN A 32 -23.41 -25.28 -26.89
C ASN A 32 -22.96 -23.84 -27.20
N ILE A 33 -23.42 -23.26 -28.32
CA ILE A 33 -23.07 -21.88 -28.69
C ILE A 33 -23.62 -20.91 -27.64
N ALA A 34 -24.90 -21.06 -27.25
CA ALA A 34 -25.51 -20.22 -26.22
C ALA A 34 -24.78 -20.33 -24.89
N GLY A 35 -24.40 -21.55 -24.47
CA GLY A 35 -23.63 -21.77 -23.26
C GLY A 35 -22.24 -21.13 -23.30
N VAL A 36 -21.52 -21.28 -24.42
CA VAL A 36 -20.20 -20.66 -24.61
C VAL A 36 -20.30 -19.13 -24.66
N SER A 37 -21.29 -18.57 -25.37
CA SER A 37 -21.52 -17.13 -25.43
C SER A 37 -21.91 -16.55 -24.08
N ALA A 38 -22.76 -17.24 -23.31
CA ALA A 38 -23.12 -16.81 -21.97
C ALA A 38 -21.91 -16.83 -21.03
N ALA A 39 -21.11 -17.91 -21.06
CA ALA A 39 -19.88 -18.00 -20.28
C ALA A 39 -18.88 -16.90 -20.66
N ALA A 40 -18.67 -16.65 -21.96
CA ALA A 40 -17.78 -15.58 -22.43
C ALA A 40 -18.25 -14.19 -21.99
N ALA A 41 -19.55 -13.90 -22.06
CA ALA A 41 -20.11 -12.63 -21.59
C ALA A 41 -19.93 -12.46 -20.06
N LEU A 42 -20.08 -13.54 -19.29
CA LEU A 42 -19.87 -13.53 -17.84
C LEU A 42 -18.40 -13.24 -17.50
N VAL A 43 -17.47 -13.91 -18.17
CA VAL A 43 -16.02 -13.68 -17.98
C VAL A 43 -15.64 -12.25 -18.35
N LEU A 44 -16.10 -11.74 -19.50
CA LEU A 44 -15.85 -10.35 -19.91
C LEU A 44 -16.48 -9.35 -18.93
N GLY A 45 -17.68 -9.63 -18.42
CA GLY A 45 -18.34 -8.80 -17.41
C GLY A 45 -17.56 -8.75 -16.09
N LEU A 46 -17.06 -9.90 -15.62
CA LEU A 46 -16.22 -9.96 -14.42
C LEU A 46 -14.88 -9.26 -14.60
N LEU A 47 -14.25 -9.40 -15.77
CA LEU A 47 -13.01 -8.67 -16.10
C LEU A 47 -13.25 -7.15 -16.15
N ALA A 48 -14.33 -6.72 -16.81
CA ALA A 48 -14.68 -5.30 -16.87
C ALA A 48 -15.01 -4.74 -15.47
N PHE A 49 -15.70 -5.52 -14.63
CA PHE A 49 -15.99 -5.14 -13.25
C PHE A 49 -14.72 -5.04 -12.40
N ALA A 50 -13.80 -6.01 -12.51
CA ALA A 50 -12.52 -5.96 -11.82
C ALA A 50 -11.69 -4.74 -12.22
N VAL A 51 -11.59 -4.46 -13.53
CA VAL A 51 -10.89 -3.25 -14.04
C VAL A 51 -11.59 -1.97 -13.56
N PHE A 52 -12.92 -1.94 -13.55
CA PHE A 52 -13.67 -0.78 -13.06
C PHE A 52 -13.43 -0.53 -11.56
N MET A 53 -13.43 -1.60 -10.75
CA MET A 53 -13.13 -1.52 -9.32
C MET A 53 -11.68 -1.07 -9.06
N GLU A 54 -10.74 -1.57 -9.85
CA GLU A 54 -9.32 -1.16 -9.80
C GLU A 54 -9.11 0.32 -10.15
N ILE A 55 -9.84 0.85 -11.14
CA ILE A 55 -9.78 2.28 -11.46
C ILE A 55 -10.39 3.09 -10.31
N ARG A 56 -11.52 2.63 -9.76
CA ARG A 56 -12.19 3.30 -8.66
C ARG A 56 -11.37 3.31 -7.37
N SER A 57 -10.59 2.28 -7.07
CA SER A 57 -9.76 2.24 -5.86
C SER A 57 -8.64 3.27 -5.89
N ARG A 58 -8.12 3.61 -7.09
CA ARG A 58 -7.06 4.61 -7.30
C ARG A 58 -7.53 6.06 -7.18
N ILE A 59 -8.84 6.30 -7.16
CA ILE A 59 -9.39 7.65 -6.99
C ILE A 59 -9.65 7.86 -5.51
N ILE A 60 -8.89 8.77 -4.90
CA ILE A 60 -9.08 9.24 -3.53
C ILE A 60 -9.79 10.60 -3.60
N SER A 61 -10.93 10.72 -2.92
CA SER A 61 -11.65 11.99 -2.83
C SER A 61 -10.90 12.95 -1.93
N GLY A 62 -10.77 14.22 -2.32
CA GLY A 62 -10.07 15.23 -1.52
C GLY A 62 -8.54 15.07 -1.49
N LEU A 63 -7.97 14.23 -2.36
CA LEU A 63 -6.52 14.15 -2.54
C LEU A 63 -5.99 15.46 -3.13
N GLU A 64 -5.05 16.06 -2.41
CA GLU A 64 -4.26 17.19 -2.86
C GLU A 64 -2.84 16.72 -3.16
N GLU A 65 -2.29 17.19 -4.29
CA GLU A 65 -0.94 16.90 -4.74
C GLU A 65 -0.13 18.21 -4.79
N PHE A 66 1.11 18.14 -4.31
CA PHE A 66 2.00 19.28 -4.13
C PHE A 66 3.35 18.99 -4.80
N GLU A 67 3.93 19.99 -5.43
CA GLU A 67 5.29 19.92 -5.93
C GLU A 67 6.26 20.17 -4.77
N VAL A 68 7.04 19.15 -4.42
CA VAL A 68 8.11 19.27 -3.41
C VAL A 68 9.39 19.70 -4.11
N GLY A 69 9.85 20.93 -3.81
CA GLY A 69 10.96 21.55 -4.53
C GLY A 69 12.35 21.03 -4.14
N SER A 70 12.64 21.00 -2.84
CA SER A 70 13.93 20.57 -2.28
C SER A 70 13.71 19.49 -1.23
N TYR A 71 14.72 18.65 -1.02
CA TYR A 71 14.73 17.51 -0.08
C TYR A 71 16.14 17.28 0.47
N GLN A 72 16.84 18.36 0.79
CA GLN A 72 18.19 18.28 1.35
C GLN A 72 18.14 17.99 2.84
N HIS A 73 19.13 17.22 3.31
CA HIS A 73 19.40 17.10 4.73
C HIS A 73 19.99 18.40 5.28
N VAL A 74 19.34 18.95 6.30
CA VAL A 74 19.82 20.09 7.09
C VAL A 74 20.31 19.64 8.46
N ASP A 75 21.05 20.52 9.13
CA ASP A 75 21.64 20.21 10.43
C ASP A 75 20.56 19.96 11.50
N VAL A 76 20.83 19.03 12.43
CA VAL A 76 19.94 18.79 13.56
C VAL A 76 19.76 20.07 14.38
N GLY A 77 18.51 20.45 14.61
CA GLY A 77 18.12 21.70 15.29
C GLY A 77 17.85 22.86 14.34
N GLU A 78 18.23 22.77 13.07
CA GLU A 78 17.77 23.71 12.04
C GLU A 78 16.28 23.51 11.78
N ARG A 79 15.51 24.60 11.71
CA ARG A 79 14.06 24.55 11.46
C ARG A 79 13.74 24.84 10.02
N VAL A 80 12.85 24.03 9.47
CA VAL A 80 12.37 24.18 8.10
C VAL A 80 10.96 24.78 8.10
N ASP A 81 10.77 25.82 7.28
CA ASP A 81 9.48 26.46 7.10
C ASP A 81 8.68 25.72 6.00
N TYR A 82 7.77 24.85 6.42
CA TYR A 82 6.94 24.07 5.52
C TYR A 82 5.67 24.82 5.12
N ALA A 83 5.31 24.75 3.84
CA ALA A 83 4.10 25.39 3.33
C ALA A 83 2.80 24.71 3.80
N GLN A 84 2.84 23.41 4.08
CA GLN A 84 1.72 22.62 4.59
C GLN A 84 1.95 22.28 6.07
N SER A 85 0.86 22.23 6.83
CA SER A 85 0.86 21.73 8.21
C SER A 85 -0.26 20.69 8.38
N PRO A 86 0.06 19.39 8.54
CA PRO A 86 1.39 18.80 8.60
C PRO A 86 2.15 18.89 7.26
N PRO A 87 3.49 18.82 7.27
CA PRO A 87 4.28 18.85 6.04
C PRO A 87 4.01 17.64 5.13
N VAL A 88 4.17 17.85 3.82
CA VAL A 88 4.08 16.79 2.80
C VAL A 88 5.45 16.42 2.21
N GLY A 89 6.53 17.04 2.66
CA GLY A 89 7.85 16.91 2.06
C GLY A 89 8.64 18.22 2.22
N GLY A 90 9.92 18.20 1.84
CA GLY A 90 10.79 19.36 1.91
C GLY A 90 12.18 19.00 2.42
N ASP A 91 13.01 20.01 2.64
CA ASP A 91 14.26 19.86 3.41
C ASP A 91 13.94 19.37 4.82
N HIS A 92 14.83 18.60 5.43
CA HIS A 92 14.57 17.92 6.70
C HIS A 92 15.87 17.40 7.34
N TRP A 93 15.85 16.84 8.54
CA TRP A 93 17.07 16.36 9.21
C TRP A 93 17.52 15.02 8.64
N ALA A 94 18.81 14.70 8.72
CA ALA A 94 19.37 13.40 8.28
C ALA A 94 18.91 12.16 9.09
N TYR A 95 17.98 12.34 10.03
CA TYR A 95 17.42 11.27 10.86
C TYR A 95 15.92 11.18 10.63
N TRP A 96 15.39 9.97 10.50
CA TRP A 96 13.95 9.74 10.41
C TRP A 96 13.30 9.48 11.76
N GLN A 97 12.01 9.80 11.83
CA GLN A 97 11.14 9.27 12.88
C GLN A 97 10.85 7.80 12.59
N ASN A 98 11.00 6.94 13.59
CA ASN A 98 10.53 5.57 13.49
C ASN A 98 9.01 5.56 13.26
N CYS A 99 8.55 4.85 12.25
CA CYS A 99 7.12 4.61 12.04
C CYS A 99 6.54 3.90 13.28
N GLY A 100 5.34 4.33 13.67
CA GLY A 100 4.71 3.93 14.91
C GLY A 100 3.66 4.92 15.39
N VAL A 101 3.12 4.63 16.57
CA VAL A 101 2.10 5.44 17.25
C VAL A 101 2.76 6.22 18.38
N TYR A 102 2.51 7.53 18.42
CA TYR A 102 3.11 8.45 19.37
C TYR A 102 2.04 9.15 20.22
N PRO A 103 2.26 9.27 21.55
CA PRO A 103 1.31 9.93 22.45
C PRO A 103 1.35 11.46 22.37
N GLU A 104 2.38 12.01 21.73
CA GLU A 104 2.62 13.44 21.57
C GLU A 104 3.06 13.72 20.13
N ALA A 105 3.12 15.00 19.76
CA ALA A 105 3.54 15.42 18.44
C ALA A 105 4.94 14.90 18.09
N VAL A 106 5.19 14.80 16.79
CA VAL A 106 6.48 14.41 16.21
C VAL A 106 7.10 15.64 15.55
N THR A 107 8.42 15.80 15.73
CA THR A 107 9.19 16.88 15.13
C THR A 107 9.02 16.85 13.61
N PRO A 108 8.58 17.96 12.96
CA PRO A 108 8.33 18.03 11.53
C PRO A 108 9.44 17.44 10.66
N GLU A 109 10.68 17.81 10.92
CA GLU A 109 11.86 17.42 10.14
C GLU A 109 12.11 15.90 10.23
N LEU A 110 11.92 15.28 11.39
CA LEU A 110 12.03 13.82 11.53
C LEU A 110 10.91 13.09 10.79
N GLY A 111 9.68 13.61 10.88
CA GLY A 111 8.52 13.04 10.19
C GLY A 111 8.60 13.16 8.67
N VAL A 112 9.13 14.27 8.15
CA VAL A 112 9.34 14.48 6.70
C VAL A 112 10.33 13.49 6.13
N HIS A 113 11.42 13.18 6.85
CA HIS A 113 12.35 12.12 6.43
C HIS A 113 11.63 10.77 6.34
N SER A 114 10.75 10.44 7.29
CA SER A 114 9.95 9.22 7.21
C SER A 114 9.04 9.21 5.95
N LEU A 115 8.49 10.36 5.55
CA LEU A 115 7.74 10.48 4.29
C LEU A 115 8.64 10.22 3.06
N GLU A 116 9.90 10.67 3.11
CA GLU A 116 10.89 10.41 2.05
C GLU A 116 11.13 8.91 1.85
N HIS A 117 11.09 8.14 2.94
CA HIS A 117 11.19 6.67 2.93
C HIS A 117 9.90 5.96 2.51
N GLY A 118 8.82 6.70 2.24
CA GLY A 118 7.53 6.16 1.83
C GLY A 118 6.55 5.94 2.98
N ALA A 119 6.71 6.63 4.10
CA ALA A 119 5.71 6.61 5.17
C ALA A 119 4.44 7.41 4.81
N VAL A 120 3.35 7.03 5.46
CA VAL A 120 2.16 7.86 5.60
C VAL A 120 2.11 8.38 7.03
N TRP A 121 2.07 9.71 7.17
CA TRP A 121 1.98 10.38 8.46
C TRP A 121 0.55 10.87 8.71
N ILE A 122 -0.17 10.16 9.57
CA ILE A 122 -1.50 10.50 10.05
C ILE A 122 -1.36 11.41 11.28
N ASN A 123 -1.74 12.66 11.13
CA ASN A 123 -1.86 13.61 12.23
C ASN A 123 -3.33 13.73 12.62
N TYR A 124 -3.61 13.77 13.92
CA TYR A 124 -4.97 13.99 14.43
C TYR A 124 -5.04 15.14 15.43
N ALA A 125 -6.20 15.79 15.51
CA ALA A 125 -6.42 16.89 16.43
C ALA A 125 -6.40 16.37 17.88
N PRO A 126 -5.77 17.07 18.85
CA PRO A 126 -5.66 16.55 20.22
C PRO A 126 -7.00 16.41 20.96
N ASP A 127 -8.06 17.06 20.46
CA ASP A 127 -9.43 16.96 20.96
C ASP A 127 -10.30 15.95 20.17
N LEU A 128 -9.72 15.18 19.25
CA LEU A 128 -10.39 14.09 18.54
C LEU A 128 -10.95 13.06 19.55
N GLU A 129 -12.16 12.55 19.27
CA GLU A 129 -12.81 11.58 20.15
C GLU A 129 -11.97 10.30 20.30
N GLN A 130 -11.90 9.76 21.52
CA GLN A 130 -10.98 8.66 21.85
C GLN A 130 -11.21 7.40 21.01
N ASP A 131 -12.45 7.09 20.64
CA ASP A 131 -12.77 5.94 19.78
C ASP A 131 -12.22 6.12 18.35
N GLN A 132 -12.14 7.37 17.86
CA GLN A 132 -11.50 7.68 16.59
C GLN A 132 -9.98 7.56 16.70
N VAL A 133 -9.39 8.04 17.81
CA VAL A 133 -7.95 7.85 18.08
C VAL A 133 -7.61 6.36 18.14
N ASP A 134 -8.39 5.57 18.88
CA ASP A 134 -8.20 4.12 18.99
C ASP A 134 -8.28 3.45 17.59
N ALA A 135 -9.24 3.87 16.76
CA ALA A 135 -9.38 3.37 15.40
C ALA A 135 -8.20 3.74 14.47
N LEU A 136 -7.59 4.92 14.65
CA LEU A 136 -6.34 5.28 13.96
C LEU A 136 -5.18 4.41 14.43
N VAL A 137 -5.03 4.25 15.75
CA VAL A 137 -3.98 3.39 16.35
C VAL A 137 -4.08 1.95 15.86
N ASP A 138 -5.30 1.43 15.73
CA ASP A 138 -5.57 0.08 15.21
C ASP A 138 -5.19 -0.09 13.72
N MET A 139 -4.93 0.99 12.97
CA MET A 139 -4.40 0.90 11.61
C MET A 139 -2.94 0.47 11.58
N TYR A 140 -2.17 0.70 12.66
CA TYR A 140 -0.74 0.41 12.71
C TYR A 140 -0.45 -1.01 13.20
N SER A 141 0.39 -1.73 12.46
CA SER A 141 1.06 -2.95 12.90
C SER A 141 2.59 -2.78 12.93
N PRO A 142 3.31 -3.49 13.81
CA PRO A 142 4.78 -3.41 13.83
C PRO A 142 5.42 -3.73 12.47
N GLY A 143 6.18 -2.79 11.93
CA GLY A 143 6.84 -2.90 10.62
C GLY A 143 6.11 -2.18 9.48
N ASP A 144 4.94 -1.60 9.76
CA ASP A 144 4.22 -0.74 8.83
C ASP A 144 4.92 0.60 8.67
N TYR A 145 4.66 1.25 7.53
CA TYR A 145 5.20 2.58 7.20
C TYR A 145 4.16 3.64 7.55
N LEU A 146 3.60 3.52 8.75
CA LEU A 146 2.61 4.45 9.29
C LEU A 146 3.17 5.16 10.50
N LEU A 147 3.08 6.49 10.46
CA LEU A 147 3.42 7.37 11.57
C LEU A 147 2.12 8.03 12.04
N ILE A 148 1.74 7.81 13.31
CA ILE A 148 0.48 8.29 13.86
C ILE A 148 0.77 9.10 15.11
N ALA A 149 0.42 10.39 15.10
CA ALA A 149 0.71 11.31 16.20
C ALA A 149 -0.34 12.43 16.30
N PRO A 150 -0.62 12.96 17.49
CA PRO A 150 -1.43 14.18 17.62
C PRO A 150 -0.65 15.40 17.10
N ARG A 151 -1.36 16.42 16.61
CA ARG A 151 -0.77 17.72 16.25
C ARG A 151 -1.76 18.86 16.47
N ASP A 152 -1.30 19.93 17.08
CA ASP A 152 -2.09 21.14 17.26
C ASP A 152 -2.29 21.92 15.95
N GLY A 153 -3.41 22.64 15.87
CA GLY A 153 -3.66 23.60 14.79
C GLY A 153 -3.95 23.00 13.42
N LEU A 154 -4.42 21.75 13.36
CA LEU A 154 -4.88 21.13 12.12
C LEU A 154 -6.13 21.84 11.56
N GLU A 155 -6.24 21.89 10.24
CA GLU A 155 -7.41 22.45 9.54
C GLU A 155 -8.61 21.49 9.49
N ALA A 156 -8.39 20.21 9.81
CA ALA A 156 -9.38 19.15 9.89
C ALA A 156 -9.09 18.21 11.07
N PRO A 157 -10.06 17.40 11.53
CA PRO A 157 -9.85 16.48 12.66
C PRO A 157 -8.70 15.49 12.42
N ILE A 158 -8.53 15.03 11.18
CA ILE A 158 -7.46 14.13 10.76
C ILE A 158 -6.86 14.68 9.46
N VAL A 159 -5.54 14.74 9.39
CA VAL A 159 -4.78 15.08 8.19
C VAL A 159 -3.71 14.02 7.95
N ALA A 160 -3.77 13.33 6.81
CA ALA A 160 -2.79 12.32 6.45
C ALA A 160 -1.92 12.82 5.30
N SER A 161 -0.60 12.74 5.48
CA SER A 161 0.40 13.18 4.51
C SER A 161 1.24 12.01 4.03
N SER A 162 1.59 12.02 2.76
CA SER A 162 2.66 11.22 2.16
C SER A 162 3.52 12.17 1.31
N TRP A 163 4.65 11.69 0.76
CA TRP A 163 5.51 12.58 -0.01
C TRP A 163 4.76 13.26 -1.16
N GLY A 164 4.69 14.59 -1.12
CA GLY A 164 4.00 15.46 -2.06
C GLY A 164 2.48 15.36 -2.05
N ARG A 165 1.84 14.75 -1.05
CA ARG A 165 0.39 14.48 -1.06
C ARG A 165 -0.24 14.61 0.30
N GLN A 166 -1.50 15.04 0.31
CA GLN A 166 -2.28 15.16 1.54
C GLN A 166 -3.75 14.89 1.31
N ILE A 167 -4.41 14.41 2.35
CA ILE A 167 -5.87 14.39 2.48
C ILE A 167 -6.28 14.85 3.87
N THR A 168 -7.53 15.29 3.97
CA THR A 168 -8.22 15.53 5.24
C THR A 168 -9.33 14.51 5.43
N ALA A 169 -9.58 14.11 6.67
CA ALA A 169 -10.70 13.25 7.05
C ALA A 169 -11.36 13.76 8.33
N GLU A 170 -12.68 13.55 8.43
CA GLU A 170 -13.45 13.88 9.64
C GLU A 170 -13.42 12.74 10.67
N THR A 171 -13.28 11.49 10.21
CA THR A 171 -13.32 10.28 11.04
C THR A 171 -12.27 9.26 10.58
N ALA A 172 -11.88 8.37 11.49
CA ALA A 172 -10.89 7.33 11.22
C ALA A 172 -11.39 6.27 10.21
N ASP A 173 -12.70 6.09 10.09
CA ASP A 173 -13.32 5.15 9.15
C ASP A 173 -13.55 5.75 7.75
N ASP A 174 -13.12 7.00 7.49
CA ASP A 174 -13.24 7.63 6.20
C ASP A 174 -12.60 6.78 5.07
N GLU A 175 -13.36 6.56 4.00
CA GLU A 175 -12.93 5.69 2.89
C GLU A 175 -11.72 6.27 2.15
N ALA A 176 -11.61 7.61 2.05
CA ALA A 176 -10.46 8.27 1.44
C ALA A 176 -9.21 8.08 2.29
N LEU A 177 -9.32 8.14 3.62
CA LEU A 177 -8.21 7.88 4.55
C LEU A 177 -7.67 6.45 4.39
N GLN A 178 -8.55 5.45 4.46
CA GLN A 178 -8.15 4.05 4.32
C GLN A 178 -7.47 3.78 2.96
N ARG A 179 -7.99 4.39 1.89
CA ARG A 179 -7.40 4.27 0.56
C ARG A 179 -6.06 4.98 0.44
N PHE A 180 -5.91 6.15 1.05
CA PHE A 180 -4.67 6.91 1.07
C PHE A 180 -3.55 6.11 1.72
N VAL A 181 -3.82 5.55 2.91
CA VAL A 181 -2.91 4.61 3.59
C VAL A 181 -2.55 3.44 2.67
N THR A 182 -3.57 2.76 2.13
CA THR A 182 -3.36 1.58 1.26
C THR A 182 -2.51 1.87 0.01
N LEU A 183 -2.63 3.07 -0.56
CA LEU A 183 -1.97 3.42 -1.82
C LEU A 183 -0.58 4.03 -1.64
N TYR A 184 -0.34 4.74 -0.53
CA TYR A 184 0.88 5.53 -0.35
C TYR A 184 1.79 5.03 0.78
N GLU A 185 1.31 4.12 1.63
CA GLU A 185 2.21 3.40 2.53
C GLU A 185 3.21 2.57 1.70
N ARG A 186 4.50 2.66 2.05
CA ARG A 186 5.62 2.10 1.27
C ARG A 186 5.60 2.62 -0.17
N GLY A 187 5.32 3.91 -0.32
CA GLY A 187 5.29 4.60 -1.60
C GLY A 187 6.55 4.32 -2.43
N THR A 188 6.36 4.09 -3.72
CA THR A 188 7.49 3.87 -4.67
C THR A 188 7.84 5.11 -5.48
N ASP A 189 7.03 6.15 -5.33
CA ASP A 189 7.09 7.46 -5.96
C ASP A 189 7.45 8.53 -4.91
N VAL A 190 8.47 8.21 -4.12
CA VAL A 190 9.13 9.05 -3.12
C VAL A 190 10.63 9.10 -3.45
N PRO A 191 11.43 10.01 -2.87
CA PRO A 191 12.86 10.08 -3.17
C PRO A 191 13.63 8.81 -2.78
N GLU A 192 13.31 8.18 -1.64
CA GLU A 192 14.03 7.02 -1.11
C GLU A 192 13.12 5.80 -0.88
N PRO A 193 12.54 5.22 -1.95
CA PRO A 193 11.55 4.16 -1.81
C PRO A 193 12.17 2.90 -1.21
N GLY A 194 11.61 2.45 -0.08
CA GLY A 194 12.02 1.20 0.58
C GLY A 194 13.16 1.35 1.59
N ALA A 195 13.66 2.57 1.83
CA ALA A 195 14.53 2.87 2.95
C ALA A 195 13.80 2.62 4.29
N ALA A 196 14.55 2.29 5.34
CA ALA A 196 13.96 1.83 6.59
C ALA A 196 13.15 2.94 7.29
N CYS A 197 11.91 2.65 7.68
CA CYS A 197 11.15 3.53 8.60
C CYS A 197 11.32 3.11 10.08
N SER A 198 12.44 2.50 10.45
CA SER A 198 12.70 2.04 11.83
C SER A 198 14.18 2.01 12.13
N GLY A 199 14.56 2.18 13.40
CA GLY A 199 15.94 2.10 13.87
C GLY A 199 16.59 3.46 14.18
N ALA A 200 15.99 4.57 13.77
CA ALA A 200 16.44 5.93 14.08
C ALA A 200 15.70 6.47 15.33
N ILE A 201 14.96 7.58 15.21
CA ILE A 201 14.48 8.35 16.36
C ILE A 201 13.09 7.91 16.81
N SER A 202 12.92 7.72 18.12
CA SER A 202 11.61 7.47 18.76
C SER A 202 11.19 8.57 19.74
N ALA A 203 11.97 9.64 19.87
CA ALA A 203 11.62 10.76 20.72
C ALA A 203 10.42 11.52 20.14
N THR A 204 9.54 12.02 21.01
CA THR A 204 8.46 12.95 20.65
C THR A 204 9.01 14.36 20.54
N GLU A 205 8.29 15.25 19.86
CA GLU A 205 8.65 16.65 19.69
C GLU A 205 9.04 17.31 21.03
N PRO A 206 8.26 17.22 22.14
CA PRO A 206 8.66 17.83 23.41
C PRO A 206 10.01 17.36 23.95
N VAL A 207 10.36 16.09 23.76
CA VAL A 207 11.65 15.52 24.17
C VAL A 207 12.79 16.05 23.29
N VAL A 208 12.55 16.15 21.98
CA VAL A 208 13.50 16.74 21.03
C VAL A 208 13.74 18.22 21.36
N GLU A 209 12.67 18.98 21.61
CA GLU A 209 12.74 20.40 22.00
C GLU A 209 13.59 20.60 23.26
N GLU A 210 13.30 19.84 24.34
CA GLU A 210 14.08 19.90 25.58
C GLU A 210 15.55 19.56 25.34
N GLY A 211 15.83 18.54 24.52
CA GLY A 211 17.19 18.15 24.14
C GLY A 211 17.94 19.27 23.42
N LEU A 212 17.29 19.92 22.44
CA LEU A 212 17.88 21.05 21.70
C LEU A 212 18.13 22.26 22.61
N GLU A 213 17.21 22.59 23.52
CA GLU A 213 17.35 23.71 24.45
C GLU A 213 18.49 23.50 25.46
N THR A 214 18.63 22.27 25.96
CA THR A 214 19.63 21.91 26.98
C THR A 214 20.98 21.52 26.39
N GLY A 215 21.03 21.27 25.07
CA GLY A 215 22.19 20.69 24.38
C GLY A 215 22.37 19.20 24.68
N ASP A 216 21.37 18.53 25.26
CA ASP A 216 21.37 17.08 25.43
C ASP A 216 20.90 16.39 24.15
N THR A 217 21.85 15.78 23.43
CA THR A 217 21.58 15.03 22.21
C THR A 217 21.23 13.57 22.48
N SER A 218 20.89 13.18 23.71
CA SER A 218 20.54 11.80 24.07
C SER A 218 19.33 11.28 23.29
N PHE A 219 18.43 12.16 22.84
CA PHE A 219 17.29 11.82 21.99
C PHE A 219 17.72 11.23 20.62
N LEU A 220 18.93 11.53 20.16
CA LEU A 220 19.50 10.95 18.94
C LEU A 220 19.94 9.49 19.10
N GLY A 221 19.87 8.91 20.31
CA GLY A 221 20.11 7.48 20.50
C GLY A 221 21.57 7.02 20.33
N GLY A 222 22.55 7.94 20.22
CA GLY A 222 24.00 7.68 20.21
C GLY A 222 24.54 6.98 18.95
N ASP A 223 23.94 5.84 18.59
CA ASP A 223 24.25 5.00 17.43
C ASP A 223 23.08 4.96 16.43
N ALA A 224 22.13 5.90 16.50
CA ALA A 224 21.03 5.93 15.54
C ALA A 224 21.61 6.09 14.12
N PRO A 225 21.14 5.28 13.15
CA PRO A 225 21.50 5.44 11.77
C PRO A 225 21.04 6.83 11.31
N MET A 226 21.92 7.48 10.56
CA MET A 226 21.66 8.71 9.82
C MET A 226 21.77 8.38 8.34
N ASP A 227 20.90 8.96 7.52
CA ASP A 227 21.11 8.90 6.08
C ASP A 227 22.15 9.96 5.69
N ASP A 228 23.29 9.50 5.18
CA ASP A 228 24.36 10.37 4.70
C ASP A 228 24.13 10.85 3.26
N GLY A 229 22.95 10.56 2.68
CA GLY A 229 22.56 10.92 1.32
C GLY A 229 23.31 10.12 0.26
N SER A 230 24.01 9.05 0.64
CA SER A 230 24.71 8.15 -0.27
C SER A 230 23.83 6.96 -0.65
N GLY A 231 22.61 7.22 -1.12
CA GLY A 231 21.63 6.22 -1.57
C GLY A 231 22.26 4.95 -2.14
N ALA A 232 22.35 3.93 -1.29
CA ALA A 232 22.78 2.59 -1.60
C ALA A 232 21.86 1.65 -0.84
N GLY A 233 20.87 1.12 -1.55
CA GLY A 233 19.97 0.10 -1.05
C GLY A 233 20.77 -1.00 -0.35
N ALA A 234 20.33 -1.35 0.86
CA ALA A 234 20.88 -2.45 1.63
C ALA A 234 20.59 -3.77 0.90
N ASP A 235 21.48 -4.16 -0.01
CA ASP A 235 21.65 -5.54 -0.44
C ASP A 235 22.30 -6.34 0.70
N ASP A 236 21.53 -6.70 1.72
CA ASP A 236 21.93 -7.71 2.71
C ASP A 236 20.88 -8.82 2.78
N ALA A 237 20.88 -9.66 1.74
CA ALA A 237 20.24 -10.97 1.79
C ALA A 237 20.99 -11.97 0.90
N ALA A 238 22.01 -12.65 1.47
CA ALA A 238 22.27 -14.08 1.24
C ALA A 238 23.59 -14.53 1.90
N GLY A 239 23.60 -14.68 3.22
CA GLY A 239 24.52 -15.61 3.89
C GLY A 239 23.93 -17.01 3.86
N ALA A 240 23.99 -17.69 2.71
CA ALA A 240 23.69 -19.12 2.62
C ALA A 240 24.96 -19.91 2.95
N ASP A 241 25.00 -20.47 4.16
CA ASP A 241 26.01 -21.46 4.56
C ASP A 241 25.85 -22.74 3.72
N ASP A 242 26.58 -22.82 2.61
CA ASP A 242 26.83 -24.08 1.90
C ASP A 242 27.84 -24.92 2.68
N ALA A 243 27.34 -25.75 3.60
CA ALA A 243 28.10 -26.84 4.19
C ALA A 243 28.29 -27.97 3.16
N ALA A 244 29.28 -27.81 2.28
CA ALA A 244 29.74 -28.86 1.39
C ALA A 244 30.49 -29.93 2.18
N ALA A 245 29.84 -31.08 2.34
CA ALA A 245 30.44 -32.32 2.83
C ALA A 245 31.60 -32.76 1.91
N SER A 246 32.81 -32.84 2.46
CA SER A 246 33.89 -33.62 1.87
C SER A 246 34.01 -34.95 2.60
N ASP A 247 33.49 -35.98 1.96
CA ASP A 247 33.75 -37.40 2.24
C ASP A 247 35.15 -37.78 1.72
N ALA A 248 35.65 -38.92 2.23
CA ALA A 248 36.85 -39.70 1.87
C ALA A 248 38.05 -39.66 2.89
N PRO A 249 38.84 -40.75 3.01
CA PRO A 249 38.60 -41.77 4.04
C PRO A 249 39.89 -42.26 4.77
N ALA A 250 39.72 -43.30 5.60
CA ALA A 250 40.64 -44.42 5.86
C ALA A 250 41.66 -44.39 7.04
N GLU A 251 41.48 -45.39 7.92
CA GLU A 251 42.45 -46.31 8.59
C GLU A 251 43.44 -45.65 9.60
N GLU A 252 43.68 -46.12 10.83
CA GLU A 252 43.69 -47.45 11.50
C GLU A 252 43.13 -47.39 12.94
#